data_AF-E2SQD8-F1
#
_entry.id   AF-E2SQD8-F1
#
_cell.length_a   1.000
_cell.length_b   1.000
_cell.length_c   1.000
_cell.angle_alpha   90.00
_cell.angle_beta   90.00
_cell.angle_gamma   90.00
#
_symmetry.space_group_name_H-M   'P 1'
#
loop_
_entity.id
_entity.type
_entity.pdbx_description
1 polymer ?
#
loop_
_entity_poly.entity_id
_entity_poly.type
_entity_poly.pdbx_seq_one_letter_code
_entity_poly.pdbx_strand_id
1 'polypeptide(L)'
;MLCFIKYACALCVSYMKLYTPKISGMHRVQAGEDYRCAGCKIPEKFRKTITMKTQLFQQERSAYTQLVFFISFQKEKTQGFQICFIYGIIYKRESWEYMNFLVISPQFPATNWNFCDRLKLNGINTLGIGYVPYEELRIEVRHALQDYIQIQQSQSYDAMLRAAAFFIYRYGRLHGIESFQEANCFVDARLRTDFHVTSGSRISEVQRYLDIGTRRAWMKACGLPLFPAQRAVSRQQLMRLMESATSISLYTPEQERLRVYQDKDKLLQAVNLCHDMLLPAGKEPLYVWEALLDHQGNIRIEAMQCNGLVIRKEEKKELSDFAEQACLRLTKAGWSCSFVHMLLVKQQSSWAVLDIHTGADCCHLLHETQDIYQLWADCICEEMEQALDTQEH
;
A
#
# COMPACT_ATOMS: atom_id res chain seq x y z
N MET A 1 -7.25 31.86 8.67
CA MET A 1 -8.26 31.34 9.63
C MET A 1 -9.71 31.59 9.19
N LEU A 2 -10.18 32.84 9.05
CA LEU A 2 -11.57 33.15 8.62
C LEU A 2 -11.94 32.67 7.20
N CYS A 3 -10.98 32.62 6.27
CA CYS A 3 -11.19 32.05 4.92
C CYS A 3 -11.38 30.52 4.95
N PHE A 4 -10.70 29.81 5.85
CA PHE A 4 -10.77 28.35 5.98
C PHE A 4 -12.12 27.90 6.55
N ILE A 5 -12.64 28.66 7.52
CA ILE A 5 -13.98 28.44 8.11
C ILE A 5 -15.08 28.65 7.07
N LYS A 6 -14.94 29.67 6.21
CA LYS A 6 -15.87 29.88 5.08
C LYS A 6 -15.80 28.75 4.06
N TYR A 7 -14.61 28.21 3.80
CA TYR A 7 -14.40 27.11 2.84
C TYR A 7 -14.99 25.79 3.35
N ALA A 8 -14.77 25.44 4.62
CA ALA A 8 -15.32 24.24 5.25
C ALA A 8 -16.86 24.28 5.32
N CYS A 9 -17.45 25.43 5.67
CA CYS A 9 -18.91 25.60 5.63
C CYS A 9 -19.47 25.52 4.20
N ALA A 10 -18.76 26.07 3.20
CA ALA A 10 -19.18 26.01 1.80
C ALA A 10 -19.12 24.57 1.25
N LEU A 11 -18.13 23.77 1.67
CA LEU A 11 -18.00 22.35 1.32
C LEU A 11 -19.14 21.52 1.94
N CYS A 12 -19.44 21.68 3.23
CA CYS A 12 -20.57 20.99 3.86
C CYS A 12 -21.92 21.33 3.20
N VAL A 13 -22.15 22.60 2.84
CA VAL A 13 -23.40 23.04 2.19
C VAL A 13 -23.48 22.55 0.74
N SER A 14 -22.36 22.51 0.01
CA SER A 14 -22.31 22.01 -1.37
C SER A 14 -22.49 20.49 -1.44
N TYR A 15 -21.95 19.75 -0.47
CA TYR A 15 -22.13 18.30 -0.34
C TYR A 15 -23.57 17.93 0.05
N MET A 16 -24.21 18.72 0.91
CA MET A 16 -25.64 18.54 1.24
C MET A 16 -26.57 18.78 0.04
N LYS A 17 -26.23 19.72 -0.85
CA LYS A 17 -26.97 19.95 -2.12
C LYS A 17 -26.87 18.78 -3.11
N LEU A 18 -25.74 18.08 -3.14
CA LEU A 18 -25.53 16.93 -4.04
C LEU A 18 -26.37 15.70 -3.64
N TYR A 19 -26.70 15.55 -2.35
CA TYR A 19 -27.41 14.38 -1.82
C TYR A 19 -28.86 14.66 -1.36
N THR A 20 -29.36 15.89 -1.47
CA THR A 20 -30.80 16.20 -1.27
C THR A 20 -31.36 17.10 -2.38
N PRO A 21 -32.17 16.58 -3.32
CA PRO A 21 -32.49 17.28 -4.57
C PRO A 21 -33.63 18.33 -4.48
N LYS A 22 -33.84 18.99 -3.33
CA LYS A 22 -34.91 20.00 -3.18
C LYS A 22 -34.54 21.15 -2.25
N ILE A 23 -33.55 21.96 -2.61
CA ILE A 23 -33.41 23.30 -2.00
C ILE A 23 -32.99 24.30 -3.10
N SER A 24 -33.99 24.91 -3.75
CA SER A 24 -33.79 26.07 -4.62
C SER A 24 -33.93 27.37 -3.82
N GLY A 25 -32.96 28.26 -3.99
CA GLY A 25 -32.96 29.62 -3.44
C GLY A 25 -31.90 29.84 -2.35
N MET A 26 -30.75 30.41 -2.72
CA MET A 26 -29.85 31.04 -1.75
C MET A 26 -29.23 32.31 -2.37
N HIS A 27 -29.48 33.44 -1.72
CA HIS A 27 -28.72 34.67 -1.88
C HIS A 27 -27.47 34.64 -0.97
N ARG A 28 -26.45 35.46 -1.30
CA ARG A 28 -25.18 35.59 -0.58
C ARG A 28 -25.40 35.88 0.92
N VAL A 29 -24.71 35.14 1.79
CA VAL A 29 -24.75 35.32 3.26
C VAL A 29 -23.54 36.14 3.73
N GLN A 30 -23.78 37.20 4.49
CA GLN A 30 -22.79 37.88 5.33
C GLN A 30 -22.85 37.35 6.77
N ALA A 31 -21.71 37.36 7.47
CA ALA A 31 -21.56 36.77 8.79
C ALA A 31 -22.25 37.63 9.87
N GLY A 32 -23.16 37.03 10.64
CA GLY A 32 -23.67 37.65 11.89
C GLY A 32 -25.18 37.57 12.16
N GLU A 33 -26.01 36.97 11.30
CA GLU A 33 -27.48 36.94 11.54
C GLU A 33 -28.01 35.56 11.95
N ASP A 34 -28.82 35.54 13.01
CA ASP A 34 -29.59 34.38 13.48
C ASP A 34 -30.70 34.03 12.46
N TYR A 35 -30.61 32.84 11.86
CA TYR A 35 -31.62 32.40 10.90
C TYR A 35 -32.91 31.92 11.62
N ARG A 36 -34.02 32.66 11.44
CA ARG A 36 -35.38 32.13 11.68
C ARG A 36 -36.01 31.80 10.33
N CYS A 37 -36.18 30.51 10.03
CA CYS A 37 -36.92 30.07 8.85
C CYS A 37 -38.40 30.42 8.99
N ALA A 38 -38.84 31.50 8.36
CA ALA A 38 -40.26 31.81 8.17
C ALA A 38 -40.81 30.95 7.02
N GLY A 39 -41.75 30.06 7.33
CA GLY A 39 -42.50 29.29 6.33
C GLY A 39 -42.53 27.76 6.54
N CYS A 40 -41.74 27.21 7.47
CA CYS A 40 -41.77 25.77 7.74
C CYS A 40 -42.67 25.44 8.94
N LYS A 41 -43.81 24.78 8.70
CA LYS A 41 -44.64 24.18 9.77
C LYS A 41 -43.97 22.92 10.31
N ILE A 42 -42.94 23.11 11.11
CA ILE A 42 -42.34 22.03 11.93
C ILE A 42 -43.17 21.95 13.23
N PRO A 43 -43.67 20.77 13.64
CA PRO A 43 -44.41 20.62 14.88
C PRO A 43 -43.61 21.12 16.09
N GLU A 44 -44.26 21.84 17.00
CA GLU A 44 -43.67 22.60 18.12
C GLU A 44 -42.66 21.81 18.97
N LYS A 45 -42.80 20.49 19.02
CA LYS A 45 -41.91 19.53 19.70
C LYS A 45 -40.49 19.38 19.12
N PHE A 46 -40.20 19.95 17.95
CA PHE A 46 -38.88 19.83 17.28
C PHE A 46 -38.11 21.16 17.15
N ARG A 47 -38.61 22.28 17.70
CA ARG A 47 -37.81 23.51 17.78
C ARG A 47 -36.80 23.40 18.92
N LYS A 48 -35.56 23.01 18.62
CA LYS A 48 -34.42 23.23 19.51
C LYS A 48 -33.33 24.00 18.78
N THR A 49 -33.01 25.16 19.33
CA THR A 49 -32.00 26.12 18.87
C THR A 49 -30.62 25.46 18.82
N ILE A 50 -29.98 25.46 17.65
CA ILE A 50 -28.56 25.11 17.52
C ILE A 50 -27.77 26.35 17.93
N THR A 51 -27.04 26.28 19.03
CA THR A 51 -26.10 27.35 19.43
C THR A 51 -24.69 26.80 19.22
N MET A 52 -23.97 27.28 18.20
CA MET A 52 -22.54 26.95 18.05
C MET A 52 -21.73 27.82 19.01
N LYS A 53 -21.02 27.18 19.94
CA LYS A 53 -19.96 27.83 20.72
C LYS A 53 -18.62 27.30 20.25
N THR A 54 -17.80 28.17 19.66
CA THR A 54 -16.39 27.92 19.39
C THR A 54 -15.57 28.34 20.61
N GLN A 55 -14.83 27.41 21.21
CA GLN A 55 -13.76 27.73 22.16
C GLN A 55 -12.44 27.22 21.57
N LEU A 56 -11.48 28.13 21.37
CA LEU A 56 -10.11 27.80 21.03
C LEU A 56 -9.35 27.49 22.32
N PHE A 57 -8.78 26.29 22.42
CA PHE A 57 -7.74 25.98 23.38
C PHE A 57 -6.42 25.83 22.61
N GLN A 58 -5.50 26.77 22.82
CA GLN A 58 -4.09 26.61 22.45
C GLN A 58 -3.35 26.05 23.66
N GLN A 59 -2.78 24.87 23.53
CA GLN A 59 -1.85 24.34 24.52
C GLN A 59 -0.52 24.04 23.81
N GLU A 60 0.47 24.90 24.02
CA GLU A 60 1.81 24.76 23.47
C GLU A 60 2.55 23.63 24.18
N ARG A 61 2.62 22.46 23.54
CA ARG A 61 3.73 21.51 23.69
C ARG A 61 3.99 20.85 22.34
N SER A 62 5.11 21.24 21.71
CA SER A 62 5.74 20.60 20.55
C SER A 62 4.84 20.42 19.31
N ALA A 63 4.95 21.32 18.32
CA ALA A 63 4.60 21.10 16.90
C ALA A 63 3.26 20.42 16.53
N TYR A 64 2.19 20.58 17.32
CA TYR A 64 0.85 20.09 16.95
C TYR A 64 -0.20 21.20 17.09
N THR A 65 -1.02 21.42 16.04
CA THR A 65 -2.24 22.23 16.15
C THR A 65 -3.45 21.30 16.21
N GLN A 66 -3.98 21.07 17.40
CA GLN A 66 -5.25 20.34 17.57
C GLN A 66 -6.44 21.27 17.30
N LEU A 67 -7.22 21.00 16.26
CA LEU A 67 -8.54 21.62 16.07
C LEU A 67 -9.64 20.66 16.54
N VAL A 68 -10.12 20.85 17.76
CA VAL A 68 -11.24 20.08 18.30
C VAL A 68 -12.55 20.86 18.10
N PHE A 69 -13.44 20.35 17.26
CA PHE A 69 -14.82 20.87 17.16
C PHE A 69 -15.74 20.10 18.10
N PHE A 70 -16.21 20.75 19.16
CA PHE A 70 -17.29 20.22 20.00
C PHE A 70 -18.66 20.66 19.45
N ILE A 71 -19.47 19.71 18.99
CA ILE A 71 -20.91 19.92 18.80
C ILE A 71 -21.63 19.25 19.97
N SER A 72 -22.00 20.04 20.97
CA SER A 72 -22.78 19.55 22.12
C SER A 72 -24.28 19.53 21.79
N PHE A 73 -24.89 18.35 21.77
CA PHE A 73 -26.34 18.19 21.84
C PHE A 73 -26.75 17.90 23.29
N GLN A 74 -27.44 18.84 23.94
CA GLN A 74 -28.06 18.55 25.23
C GLN A 74 -29.45 17.92 25.03
N LYS A 75 -29.58 16.63 25.37
CA LYS A 75 -30.86 16.10 25.85
C LYS A 75 -30.68 14.98 26.87
N GLU A 76 -31.43 15.10 27.95
CA GLU A 76 -31.38 14.28 29.16
C GLU A 76 -31.72 12.80 28.92
N LYS A 77 -30.96 11.95 29.64
CA LYS A 77 -31.27 10.59 30.09
C LYS A 77 -32.06 9.70 29.12
N THR A 78 -31.33 8.94 28.29
CA THR A 78 -31.49 7.47 28.11
C THR A 78 -30.43 6.96 27.12
N GLN A 79 -29.69 5.94 27.54
CA GLN A 79 -28.87 4.98 26.77
C GLN A 79 -27.97 5.54 25.64
N GLY A 80 -26.66 5.46 25.88
CA GLY A 80 -25.61 5.96 24.98
C GLY A 80 -25.71 5.41 23.56
N PHE A 81 -26.21 6.24 22.66
CA PHE A 81 -25.91 6.18 21.24
C PHE A 81 -24.74 7.13 20.99
N GLN A 82 -23.52 6.57 20.90
CA GLN A 82 -22.39 7.26 20.29
C GLN A 82 -22.71 7.44 18.81
N ILE A 83 -23.20 8.62 18.43
CA ILE A 83 -23.16 9.05 17.04
C ILE A 83 -21.74 9.50 16.78
N CYS A 84 -20.86 8.54 16.49
CA CYS A 84 -19.63 8.76 15.77
C CYS A 84 -20.01 9.28 14.37
N PHE A 85 -20.08 10.59 14.22
CA PHE A 85 -20.10 11.19 12.89
C PHE A 85 -18.74 10.94 12.24
N ILE A 86 -18.68 9.80 11.54
CA ILE A 86 -18.11 9.56 10.20
C ILE A 86 -17.27 10.73 9.70
N TYR A 87 -16.04 10.81 10.22
CA TYR A 87 -14.78 11.09 9.56
C TYR A 87 -13.83 11.12 10.75
N GLY A 88 -13.01 10.07 10.90
CA GLY A 88 -11.93 10.09 11.86
C GLY A 88 -11.19 11.41 11.70
N ILE A 89 -10.76 12.00 12.82
CA ILE A 89 -9.85 13.14 12.78
C ILE A 89 -8.69 12.71 11.89
N ILE A 90 -8.67 13.17 10.64
CA ILE A 90 -7.49 13.01 9.78
C ILE A 90 -6.47 13.90 10.45
N TYR A 91 -5.57 13.29 11.22
CA TYR A 91 -4.41 13.97 11.78
C TYR A 91 -3.50 14.30 10.60
N LYS A 92 -3.84 15.38 9.89
CA LYS A 92 -3.11 15.81 8.72
C LYS A 92 -1.84 16.49 9.21
N ARG A 93 -0.69 15.85 8.97
CA ARG A 93 0.61 16.45 9.25
C ARG A 93 0.89 17.51 8.19
N GLU A 94 1.24 18.72 8.61
CA GLU A 94 1.55 19.83 7.68
C GLU A 94 2.73 19.48 6.75
N SER A 95 3.68 18.66 7.23
CA SER A 95 4.82 18.17 6.43
C SER A 95 4.41 17.43 5.17
N TRP A 96 3.23 16.78 5.16
CA TRP A 96 2.77 15.97 4.04
C TRP A 96 2.09 16.80 2.95
N GLU A 97 1.53 17.97 3.26
CA GLU A 97 0.65 18.72 2.34
C GLU A 97 1.33 19.27 1.06
N TYR A 98 2.66 19.09 0.94
CA TYR A 98 3.45 19.61 -0.18
C TYR A 98 4.27 18.52 -0.89
N MET A 99 4.09 17.26 -0.53
CA MET A 99 4.80 16.16 -1.19
C MET A 99 4.11 15.75 -2.49
N ASN A 100 4.91 15.24 -3.41
CA ASN A 100 4.47 14.74 -4.71
C ASN A 100 4.81 13.26 -4.81
N PHE A 101 3.81 12.42 -5.08
CA PHE A 101 3.98 10.99 -5.22
C PHE A 101 3.61 10.56 -6.65
N LEU A 102 4.54 9.91 -7.34
CA LEU A 102 4.32 9.38 -8.68
C LEU A 102 3.85 7.92 -8.61
N VAL A 103 2.68 7.66 -9.15
CA VAL A 103 2.13 6.30 -9.32
C VAL A 103 2.23 5.89 -10.78
N ILE A 104 2.87 4.75 -11.03
CA ILE A 104 2.97 4.15 -12.37
C ILE A 104 1.87 3.11 -12.53
N SER A 105 1.14 3.18 -13.63
CA SER A 105 -0.05 2.37 -13.92
C SER A 105 -1.10 2.41 -12.80
N PRO A 106 -1.63 3.59 -12.44
CA PRO A 106 -2.57 3.77 -11.32
C PRO A 106 -3.89 2.98 -11.46
N GLN A 107 -4.20 2.48 -12.66
CA GLN A 107 -5.33 1.59 -12.93
C GLN A 107 -5.11 0.13 -12.47
N PHE A 108 -3.88 -0.24 -12.13
CA PHE A 108 -3.51 -1.61 -11.77
C PHE A 108 -2.79 -1.66 -10.41
N PRO A 109 -3.11 -2.64 -9.55
CA PRO A 109 -4.32 -3.48 -9.59
C PRO A 109 -5.60 -2.63 -9.55
N ALA A 110 -6.76 -3.23 -9.88
CA ALA A 110 -8.02 -2.49 -10.07
C ALA A 110 -8.50 -1.68 -8.85
N THR A 111 -7.96 -1.98 -7.66
CA THR A 111 -8.24 -1.32 -6.39
C THR A 111 -7.18 -0.30 -5.97
N ASN A 112 -6.09 -0.14 -6.74
CA ASN A 112 -4.95 0.72 -6.41
C ASN A 112 -5.31 2.22 -6.34
N TRP A 113 -6.40 2.62 -6.98
CA TRP A 113 -6.94 3.98 -6.80
C TRP A 113 -7.29 4.30 -5.35
N ASN A 114 -7.60 3.31 -4.50
CA ASN A 114 -7.85 3.54 -3.07
C ASN A 114 -6.61 4.07 -2.37
N PHE A 115 -5.43 3.54 -2.69
CA PHE A 115 -4.17 4.05 -2.16
C PHE A 115 -3.92 5.49 -2.61
N CYS A 116 -4.11 5.77 -3.90
CA CYS A 116 -3.97 7.11 -4.46
C CYS A 116 -4.95 8.10 -3.77
N ASP A 117 -6.19 7.67 -3.53
CA ASP A 117 -7.19 8.46 -2.82
C ASP A 117 -6.74 8.76 -1.38
N ARG A 118 -6.19 7.76 -0.66
CA ARG A 118 -5.71 7.95 0.71
C ARG A 118 -4.50 8.88 0.79
N LEU A 119 -3.54 8.77 -0.13
CA LEU A 119 -2.44 9.73 -0.25
C LEU A 119 -2.97 11.15 -0.49
N LYS A 120 -3.94 11.30 -1.40
CA LYS A 120 -4.56 12.61 -1.71
C LYS A 120 -5.31 13.19 -0.52
N LEU A 121 -6.04 12.37 0.24
CA LEU A 121 -6.70 12.77 1.49
C LEU A 121 -5.68 13.17 2.58
N ASN A 122 -4.51 12.52 2.60
CA ASN A 122 -3.38 12.92 3.44
C ASN A 122 -2.72 14.25 3.00
N GLY A 123 -3.11 14.80 1.84
CA GLY A 123 -2.63 16.08 1.32
C GLY A 123 -1.51 15.96 0.27
N ILE A 124 -1.13 14.75 -0.11
CA ILE A 124 -0.09 14.49 -1.11
C ILE A 124 -0.65 14.74 -2.51
N ASN A 125 0.15 15.35 -3.39
CA ASN A 125 -0.16 15.41 -4.81
C ASN A 125 0.14 14.05 -5.46
N THR A 126 -0.90 13.32 -5.85
CA THR A 126 -0.79 12.02 -6.52
C THR A 126 -0.74 12.18 -8.03
N LEU A 127 0.39 11.86 -8.65
CA LEU A 127 0.65 12.07 -10.08
C LEU A 127 0.67 10.71 -10.78
N GLY A 128 -0.08 10.54 -11.86
CA GLY A 128 -0.20 9.26 -12.54
C GLY A 128 0.53 9.22 -13.89
N ILE A 129 1.25 8.14 -14.16
CA ILE A 129 1.69 7.79 -15.52
C ILE A 129 1.08 6.44 -15.89
N GLY A 130 0.41 6.34 -17.02
CA GLY A 130 -0.17 5.08 -17.48
C GLY A 130 -0.33 5.04 -18.99
N TYR A 131 -0.76 3.90 -19.52
CA TYR A 131 -0.95 3.70 -20.96
C TYR A 131 -2.41 3.78 -21.39
N VAL A 132 -3.34 3.67 -20.44
CA VAL A 132 -4.78 3.74 -20.69
C VAL A 132 -5.16 5.18 -21.03
N PRO A 133 -5.96 5.42 -22.09
CA PRO A 133 -6.50 6.75 -22.38
C PRO A 133 -7.21 7.36 -21.18
N TYR A 134 -7.01 8.66 -20.95
CA TYR A 134 -7.57 9.33 -19.77
C TYR A 134 -9.10 9.16 -19.64
N GLU A 135 -9.81 9.22 -20.77
CA GLU A 135 -11.28 9.06 -20.78
C GLU A 135 -11.75 7.62 -20.55
N GLU A 136 -10.86 6.64 -20.71
CA GLU A 136 -11.11 5.22 -20.41
C GLU A 136 -10.75 4.85 -18.97
N LEU A 137 -10.07 5.75 -18.24
CA LEU A 137 -9.83 5.53 -16.82
C LEU A 137 -11.14 5.53 -16.04
N ARG A 138 -11.25 4.56 -15.13
CA ARG A 138 -12.29 4.54 -14.10
C ARG A 138 -12.35 5.89 -13.39
N ILE A 139 -13.56 6.35 -13.08
CA ILE A 139 -13.78 7.67 -12.50
C ILE A 139 -13.05 7.82 -11.16
N GLU A 140 -12.96 6.73 -10.41
CA GLU A 140 -12.28 6.65 -9.13
C GLU A 140 -10.77 6.90 -9.28
N VAL A 141 -10.13 6.33 -10.31
CA VAL A 141 -8.71 6.60 -10.62
C VAL A 141 -8.51 8.07 -10.96
N ARG A 142 -9.38 8.65 -11.80
CA ARG A 142 -9.29 10.07 -12.17
C ARG A 142 -9.43 10.99 -10.96
N HIS A 143 -10.36 10.69 -10.06
CA HIS A 143 -10.56 11.48 -8.84
C HIS A 143 -9.43 11.33 -7.83
N ALA A 144 -8.83 10.15 -7.75
CA ALA A 144 -7.73 9.84 -6.85
C ALA A 144 -6.40 10.50 -7.27
N LEU A 145 -6.28 10.96 -8.52
CA LEU A 145 -5.09 11.63 -9.05
C LEU A 145 -5.24 13.15 -9.06
N GLN A 146 -4.12 13.85 -8.95
CA GLN A 146 -3.99 15.29 -9.18
C GLN A 146 -3.75 15.60 -10.66
N ASP A 147 -2.98 14.75 -11.35
CA ASP A 147 -2.70 14.86 -12.78
C ASP A 147 -2.34 13.49 -13.37
N TYR A 148 -2.48 13.33 -14.69
CA TYR A 148 -2.22 12.07 -15.38
C TYR A 148 -1.59 12.30 -16.76
N ILE A 149 -0.49 11.60 -17.03
CA ILE A 149 0.12 11.54 -18.35
C ILE A 149 -0.07 10.15 -18.94
N GLN A 150 -0.77 10.10 -20.07
CA GLN A 150 -0.83 8.91 -20.89
C GLN A 150 0.45 8.77 -21.73
N ILE A 151 1.09 7.61 -21.66
CA ILE A 151 2.17 7.21 -22.57
C ILE A 151 1.66 6.15 -23.56
N GLN A 152 2.20 6.13 -24.77
CA GLN A 152 1.72 5.22 -25.83
C GLN A 152 2.10 3.75 -25.59
N GLN A 153 3.21 3.51 -24.89
CA GLN A 153 3.74 2.17 -24.63
C GLN A 153 4.00 1.99 -23.14
N SER A 154 3.37 0.98 -22.53
CA SER A 154 3.42 0.72 -21.09
C SER A 154 4.82 0.41 -20.54
N GLN A 155 5.77 0.03 -21.39
CA GLN A 155 7.13 -0.37 -21.01
C GLN A 155 8.21 0.59 -21.55
N SER A 156 7.84 1.77 -22.05
CA SER A 156 8.83 2.74 -22.54
C SER A 156 9.40 3.57 -21.40
N TYR A 157 10.62 3.21 -20.98
CA TYR A 157 11.35 3.95 -19.94
C TYR A 157 11.58 5.42 -20.31
N ASP A 158 11.96 5.72 -21.57
CA ASP A 158 12.19 7.10 -22.02
C ASP A 158 10.91 7.94 -21.91
N ALA A 159 9.75 7.37 -22.27
CA ALA A 159 8.47 8.05 -22.11
C ALA A 159 8.13 8.30 -20.64
N MET A 160 8.34 7.32 -19.76
CA MET A 160 8.13 7.47 -18.31
C MET A 160 9.07 8.52 -17.70
N LEU A 161 10.34 8.50 -18.08
CA LEU A 161 11.35 9.47 -17.64
C LEU A 161 10.93 10.90 -18.04
N ARG A 162 10.51 11.11 -19.30
CA ARG A 162 10.04 12.43 -19.77
C ARG A 162 8.78 12.89 -19.05
N ALA A 163 7.83 11.98 -18.82
CA ALA A 163 6.60 12.26 -18.11
C ALA A 163 6.87 12.65 -16.63
N ALA A 164 7.74 11.90 -15.94
CA ALA A 164 8.19 12.23 -14.59
C ALA A 164 8.93 13.58 -14.55
N ALA A 165 9.80 13.86 -15.52
CA ALA A 165 10.48 15.15 -15.63
C ALA A 165 9.49 16.32 -15.84
N PHE A 166 8.44 16.12 -16.65
CA PHE A 166 7.37 17.12 -16.81
C PHE A 166 6.63 17.38 -15.49
N PHE A 167 6.31 16.33 -14.75
CA PHE A 167 5.70 16.48 -13.43
C PHE A 167 6.60 17.23 -12.46
N ILE A 168 7.91 16.97 -12.46
CA ILE A 168 8.87 17.72 -11.64
C ILE A 168 8.88 19.20 -12.01
N TYR A 169 8.88 19.52 -13.30
CA TYR A 169 8.80 20.90 -13.78
C TYR A 169 7.53 21.61 -13.31
N ARG A 170 6.39 20.91 -13.29
CA ARG A 170 5.07 21.50 -12.99
C ARG A 170 4.74 21.57 -11.49
N TYR A 171 5.07 20.52 -10.73
CA TYR A 171 4.63 20.32 -9.34
C TYR A 171 5.79 20.38 -8.33
N GLY A 172 7.04 20.44 -8.81
CA GLY A 172 8.23 20.34 -7.98
C GLY A 172 8.70 18.90 -7.80
N ARG A 173 9.74 18.70 -6.98
CA ARG A 173 10.41 17.40 -6.81
C ARG A 173 9.42 16.27 -6.45
N LEU A 174 9.72 15.06 -6.93
CA LEU A 174 9.04 13.85 -6.49
C LEU A 174 9.62 13.42 -5.15
N HIS A 175 8.74 12.98 -4.25
CA HIS A 175 9.08 12.52 -2.91
C HIS A 175 8.95 11.01 -2.79
N GLY A 176 8.07 10.39 -3.59
CA GLY A 176 7.93 8.95 -3.72
C GLY A 176 7.53 8.54 -5.13
N ILE A 177 7.87 7.32 -5.51
CA ILE A 177 7.57 6.72 -6.83
C ILE A 177 7.25 5.25 -6.63
N GLU A 178 6.14 4.73 -7.13
CA GLU A 178 5.80 3.30 -7.07
C GLU A 178 4.90 2.84 -8.24
N SER A 179 5.10 1.62 -8.74
CA SER A 179 4.17 0.92 -9.64
C SER A 179 3.33 -0.15 -8.95
N PHE A 180 3.77 -0.56 -7.75
CA PHE A 180 3.19 -1.62 -6.93
C PHE A 180 3.09 -2.99 -7.59
N GLN A 181 3.90 -3.20 -8.64
CA GLN A 181 4.04 -4.46 -9.37
C GLN A 181 5.47 -4.96 -9.26
N GLU A 182 5.66 -6.20 -8.81
CA GLU A 182 7.02 -6.77 -8.64
C GLU A 182 7.84 -6.67 -9.93
N ALA A 183 7.21 -6.99 -11.07
CA ALA A 183 7.85 -6.97 -12.38
C ALA A 183 8.37 -5.59 -12.81
N ASN A 184 7.80 -4.51 -12.27
CA ASN A 184 8.17 -3.14 -12.59
C ASN A 184 9.07 -2.50 -11.51
N CYS A 185 9.41 -3.22 -10.44
CA CYS A 185 10.23 -2.72 -9.34
C CYS A 185 11.57 -2.11 -9.82
N PHE A 186 12.17 -2.69 -10.88
CA PHE A 186 13.37 -2.13 -11.50
C PHE A 186 13.14 -0.74 -12.13
N VAL A 187 12.00 -0.53 -12.79
CA VAL A 187 11.65 0.75 -13.42
C VAL A 187 11.45 1.81 -12.36
N ASP A 188 10.72 1.48 -11.28
CA ASP A 188 10.49 2.37 -10.15
C ASP A 188 11.81 2.82 -9.53
N ALA A 189 12.69 1.87 -9.23
CA ALA A 189 13.99 2.10 -8.62
C ALA A 189 14.94 2.91 -9.52
N ARG A 190 14.85 2.71 -10.84
CA ARG A 190 15.62 3.50 -11.81
C ARG A 190 15.14 4.95 -11.86
N LEU A 191 13.83 5.20 -11.88
CA LEU A 191 13.29 6.56 -11.79
C LEU A 191 13.67 7.24 -10.47
N ARG A 192 13.62 6.52 -9.34
CA ARG A 192 14.09 7.04 -8.05
C ARG A 192 15.56 7.44 -8.11
N THR A 193 16.40 6.64 -8.78
CA THR A 193 17.82 6.92 -8.94
C THR A 193 18.06 8.15 -9.83
N ASP A 194 17.41 8.20 -11.00
CA ASP A 194 17.58 9.27 -11.99
C ASP A 194 17.12 10.65 -11.45
N PHE A 195 16.07 10.68 -10.62
CA PHE A 195 15.55 11.90 -10.01
C PHE A 195 15.97 12.13 -8.56
N HIS A 196 16.86 11.29 -8.02
CA HIS A 196 17.30 11.37 -6.62
C HIS A 196 16.16 11.35 -5.60
N VAL A 197 15.16 10.49 -5.82
CA VAL A 197 14.12 10.18 -4.83
C VAL A 197 14.66 9.16 -3.85
N THR A 198 14.61 9.48 -2.56
CA THR A 198 15.33 8.76 -1.51
C THR A 198 14.46 7.91 -0.62
N SER A 199 13.13 8.07 -0.69
CA SER A 199 12.18 7.06 -0.20
C SER A 199 12.18 5.84 -1.14
N GLY A 200 12.13 4.64 -0.58
CA GLY A 200 12.09 3.39 -1.33
C GLY A 200 13.45 2.94 -1.85
N SER A 201 13.50 1.68 -2.32
CA SER A 201 14.72 1.07 -2.86
C SER A 201 15.18 1.73 -4.17
N ARG A 202 16.48 2.03 -4.30
CA ARG A 202 17.09 2.49 -5.55
C ARG A 202 17.62 1.30 -6.37
N ILE A 203 18.14 1.59 -7.56
CA ILE A 203 18.53 0.55 -8.52
C ILE A 203 19.59 -0.41 -7.96
N SER A 204 20.50 0.09 -7.11
CA SER A 204 21.55 -0.68 -6.45
C SER A 204 21.04 -1.70 -5.43
N GLU A 205 19.88 -1.43 -4.82
CA GLU A 205 19.22 -2.31 -3.85
C GLU A 205 18.34 -3.34 -4.57
N VAL A 206 17.50 -2.89 -5.52
CA VAL A 206 16.52 -3.75 -6.18
C VAL A 206 17.15 -4.90 -6.97
N GLN A 207 18.32 -4.68 -7.58
CA GLN A 207 19.06 -5.72 -8.32
C GLN A 207 19.32 -7.01 -7.52
N ARG A 208 19.27 -6.94 -6.19
CA ARG A 208 19.52 -8.08 -5.30
C ARG A 208 18.36 -9.07 -5.26
N TYR A 209 17.16 -8.68 -5.68
CA TYR A 209 15.95 -9.48 -5.49
C TYR A 209 14.99 -9.54 -6.69
N LEU A 210 15.42 -9.12 -7.89
CA LEU A 210 14.60 -9.16 -9.12
C LEU A 210 14.35 -10.57 -9.66
N ASP A 211 15.35 -11.45 -9.60
CA ASP A 211 15.20 -12.82 -10.05
C ASP A 211 15.41 -13.78 -8.88
N ILE A 212 14.72 -14.91 -8.91
CA ILE A 212 14.71 -15.87 -7.79
C ILE A 212 16.12 -16.37 -7.37
N GLY A 213 17.10 -16.28 -8.25
CA GLY A 213 18.48 -16.71 -8.02
C GLY A 213 19.27 -15.66 -7.24
N THR A 214 19.27 -14.42 -7.74
CA THR A 214 19.85 -13.28 -7.01
C THR A 214 19.15 -13.08 -5.66
N ARG A 215 17.82 -13.14 -5.64
CA ARG A 215 17.00 -13.03 -4.43
C ARG A 215 17.38 -14.05 -3.37
N ARG A 216 17.47 -15.33 -3.74
CA ARG A 216 17.88 -16.38 -2.80
C ARG A 216 19.33 -16.23 -2.35
N ALA A 217 20.25 -15.83 -3.23
CA ALA A 217 21.63 -15.55 -2.85
C ALA A 217 21.70 -14.40 -1.83
N TRP A 218 20.92 -13.34 -2.05
CA TRP A 218 20.83 -12.19 -1.15
C TRP A 218 20.19 -12.55 0.20
N MET A 219 19.05 -13.26 0.21
CA MET A 219 18.43 -13.74 1.47
C MET A 219 19.41 -14.60 2.28
N LYS A 220 20.17 -15.47 1.61
CA LYS A 220 21.21 -16.28 2.27
C LYS A 220 22.32 -15.40 2.86
N ALA A 221 22.76 -14.37 2.13
CA ALA A 221 23.76 -13.40 2.62
C ALA A 221 23.24 -12.59 3.83
N CYS A 222 21.93 -12.37 3.92
CA CYS A 222 21.26 -11.77 5.08
C CYS A 222 21.09 -12.76 6.26
N GLY A 223 21.55 -14.01 6.11
CA GLY A 223 21.49 -15.02 7.16
C GLY A 223 20.11 -15.66 7.34
N LEU A 224 19.21 -15.58 6.37
CA LEU A 224 17.91 -16.25 6.44
C LEU A 224 18.09 -17.77 6.24
N PRO A 225 17.46 -18.62 7.07
CA PRO A 225 17.36 -20.05 6.78
C PRO A 225 16.55 -20.25 5.51
N LEU A 226 17.16 -20.85 4.48
CA LEU A 226 16.49 -21.09 3.20
C LEU A 226 16.13 -22.56 3.05
N PHE A 227 14.91 -22.82 2.60
CA PHE A 227 14.52 -24.16 2.19
C PHE A 227 15.34 -24.55 0.95
N PRO A 228 15.96 -25.74 0.90
CA PRO A 228 16.76 -26.15 -0.24
C PRO A 228 15.95 -26.10 -1.53
N ALA A 229 16.41 -25.30 -2.48
CA ALA A 229 15.80 -25.18 -3.79
C ALA A 229 16.88 -24.80 -4.80
N GLN A 230 16.81 -25.39 -5.99
CA GLN A 230 17.77 -25.19 -7.06
C GLN A 230 17.06 -24.98 -8.39
N ARG A 231 17.55 -24.03 -9.18
CA ARG A 231 17.09 -23.82 -10.54
C ARG A 231 17.78 -24.81 -11.47
N ALA A 232 17.02 -25.47 -12.34
CA ALA A 232 17.61 -26.17 -13.48
C ALA A 232 17.73 -25.21 -14.65
N VAL A 233 18.97 -25.00 -15.12
CA VAL A 233 19.26 -24.16 -16.28
C VAL A 233 19.42 -24.97 -17.56
N SER A 234 19.46 -26.31 -17.46
CA SER A 234 19.50 -27.19 -18.62
C SER A 234 18.84 -28.53 -18.35
N ARG A 235 18.41 -29.20 -19.42
CA ARG A 235 17.89 -30.58 -19.36
C ARG A 235 18.91 -31.55 -18.75
N GLN A 236 20.20 -31.41 -19.07
CA GLN A 236 21.24 -32.28 -18.54
C GLN A 236 21.45 -32.09 -17.03
N GLN A 237 21.36 -30.85 -16.54
CA GLN A 237 21.39 -30.59 -15.10
C GLN A 237 20.17 -31.20 -14.42
N LEU A 238 18.97 -30.99 -14.97
CA LEU A 238 17.75 -31.57 -14.45
C LEU A 238 17.85 -33.10 -14.36
N MET A 239 18.30 -33.77 -15.42
CA MET A 239 18.48 -35.23 -15.44
C MET A 239 19.43 -35.71 -14.33
N ARG A 240 20.57 -35.03 -14.13
CA ARG A 240 21.52 -35.36 -13.04
C ARG A 240 20.90 -35.20 -11.65
N LEU A 241 20.11 -34.15 -11.43
CA LEU A 241 19.41 -33.94 -10.16
C LEU A 241 18.35 -35.02 -9.90
N MET A 242 17.86 -35.66 -10.96
CA MET A 242 16.87 -36.72 -10.91
C MET A 242 17.48 -38.13 -10.82
N GLU A 243 18.79 -38.30 -11.01
CA GLU A 243 19.43 -39.63 -10.93
C GLU A 243 19.35 -40.21 -9.51
N SER A 244 19.49 -39.36 -8.50
CA SER A 244 19.50 -39.77 -7.08
C SER A 244 18.16 -39.62 -6.36
N ALA A 245 17.14 -39.04 -7.00
CA ALA A 245 15.86 -38.73 -6.38
C ALA A 245 14.73 -39.62 -6.92
N THR A 246 13.98 -40.26 -6.01
CA THR A 246 12.75 -41.01 -6.35
C THR A 246 11.57 -40.10 -6.69
N SER A 247 11.63 -38.85 -6.24
CA SER A 247 10.63 -37.82 -6.50
C SER A 247 11.25 -36.45 -6.33
N ILE A 248 10.74 -35.46 -7.07
CA ILE A 248 11.17 -34.06 -6.99
C ILE A 248 9.95 -33.16 -6.92
N SER A 249 10.02 -32.11 -6.09
CA SER A 249 9.02 -31.05 -6.07
C SER A 249 9.41 -29.93 -7.03
N LEU A 250 8.47 -29.46 -7.83
CA LEU A 250 8.59 -28.31 -8.72
C LEU A 250 7.79 -27.15 -8.11
N TYR A 251 8.46 -26.06 -7.80
CA TYR A 251 7.84 -24.80 -7.44
C TYR A 251 7.87 -23.86 -8.65
N THR A 252 6.69 -23.39 -9.05
CA THR A 252 6.53 -22.40 -10.13
C THR A 252 6.20 -21.05 -9.50
N PRO A 253 7.14 -20.07 -9.52
CA PRO A 253 6.96 -18.78 -8.85
C PRO A 253 5.74 -18.00 -9.34
N GLU A 254 5.53 -17.94 -10.66
CA GLU A 254 4.39 -17.21 -11.26
C GLU A 254 3.02 -17.72 -10.81
N GLN A 255 2.93 -18.96 -10.34
CA GLN A 255 1.69 -19.60 -9.93
C GLN A 255 1.65 -19.86 -8.43
N GLU A 256 2.73 -19.52 -7.71
CA GLU A 256 2.95 -19.82 -6.30
C GLU A 256 2.64 -21.29 -5.95
N ARG A 257 2.88 -22.20 -6.90
CA ARG A 257 2.36 -23.57 -6.84
C ARG A 257 3.48 -24.58 -6.71
N LEU A 258 3.38 -25.41 -5.67
CA LEU A 258 4.24 -26.57 -5.47
C LEU A 258 3.57 -27.83 -6.03
N ARG A 259 4.32 -28.63 -6.80
CA ARG A 259 3.86 -29.91 -7.38
C ARG A 259 4.90 -30.99 -7.20
N VAL A 260 4.48 -32.17 -6.79
CA VAL A 260 5.39 -33.32 -6.65
C VAL A 260 5.33 -34.19 -7.90
N TYR A 261 6.49 -34.50 -8.47
CA TYR A 261 6.65 -35.38 -9.62
C TYR A 261 7.44 -36.63 -9.22
N GLN A 262 6.87 -37.79 -9.51
CA GLN A 262 7.54 -39.10 -9.42
C GLN A 262 8.04 -39.58 -10.79
N ASP A 263 7.36 -39.13 -11.85
CA ASP A 263 7.65 -39.47 -13.23
C ASP A 263 8.60 -38.42 -13.83
N LYS A 264 9.73 -38.90 -14.33
CA LYS A 264 10.82 -38.07 -14.84
C LYS A 264 10.44 -37.33 -16.12
N ASP A 265 9.76 -38.02 -17.03
CA ASP A 265 9.38 -37.46 -18.32
C ASP A 265 8.30 -36.39 -18.15
N LYS A 266 7.36 -36.60 -17.21
CA LYS A 266 6.35 -35.59 -16.87
C LYS A 266 6.97 -34.33 -16.28
N LEU A 267 7.98 -34.46 -15.42
CA LEU A 267 8.70 -33.29 -14.89
C LEU A 267 9.43 -32.54 -16.01
N LEU A 268 10.13 -33.27 -16.90
CA LEU A 268 10.88 -32.69 -18.01
C LEU A 268 9.97 -31.92 -19.00
N GLN A 269 8.72 -32.36 -19.15
CA GLN A 269 7.71 -31.67 -19.95
C GLN A 269 7.09 -30.47 -19.24
N ALA A 270 7.00 -30.51 -17.90
CA ALA A 270 6.34 -29.47 -17.11
C ALA A 270 7.26 -28.31 -16.71
N VAL A 271 8.56 -28.55 -16.56
CA VAL A 271 9.50 -27.54 -16.07
C VAL A 271 9.69 -26.40 -17.08
N ASN A 272 9.57 -25.17 -16.61
CA ASN A 272 10.09 -24.01 -17.30
C ASN A 272 11.52 -23.75 -16.84
N LEU A 273 12.49 -24.16 -17.66
CA LEU A 273 13.91 -23.96 -17.36
C LEU A 273 14.19 -22.48 -17.10
N CYS A 274 15.16 -22.24 -16.22
CA CYS A 274 15.56 -20.92 -15.78
C CYS A 274 14.54 -20.12 -14.93
N HIS A 275 13.29 -20.57 -14.82
CA HIS A 275 12.25 -19.88 -14.03
C HIS A 275 11.83 -20.70 -12.82
N ASP A 276 11.53 -21.98 -13.03
CA ASP A 276 11.07 -22.86 -11.96
C ASP A 276 12.20 -23.31 -11.02
N MET A 277 11.80 -23.66 -9.79
CA MET A 277 12.69 -24.20 -8.77
C MET A 277 12.39 -25.66 -8.50
N LEU A 278 13.46 -26.45 -8.39
CA LEU A 278 13.41 -27.84 -7.96
C LEU A 278 13.74 -27.91 -6.47
N LEU A 279 12.86 -28.55 -5.73
CA LEU A 279 12.94 -28.74 -4.29
C LEU A 279 13.07 -30.24 -4.00
N PRO A 280 13.75 -30.64 -2.90
CA PRO A 280 13.64 -31.99 -2.39
C PRO A 280 12.16 -32.38 -2.26
N ALA A 281 11.81 -33.59 -2.69
CA ALA A 281 10.46 -34.07 -2.49
C ALA A 281 10.17 -34.22 -1.00
N GLY A 282 9.04 -33.67 -0.60
CA GLY A 282 8.64 -33.55 0.78
C GLY A 282 7.12 -33.43 0.89
N LYS A 283 6.61 -33.73 2.09
CA LYS A 283 5.17 -33.59 2.43
C LYS A 283 4.91 -32.36 3.28
N GLU A 284 5.92 -31.53 3.48
CA GLU A 284 5.84 -30.32 4.27
C GLU A 284 4.83 -29.36 3.62
N PRO A 285 3.88 -28.82 4.40
CA PRO A 285 2.96 -27.84 3.88
C PRO A 285 3.69 -26.54 3.54
N LEU A 286 3.21 -25.87 2.48
CA LEU A 286 3.63 -24.54 2.10
C LEU A 286 2.78 -23.53 2.87
N TYR A 287 3.45 -22.65 3.61
CA TYR A 287 2.84 -21.53 4.31
C TYR A 287 3.07 -20.26 3.50
N VAL A 288 2.04 -19.44 3.45
CA VAL A 288 2.06 -18.09 2.91
C VAL A 288 1.92 -17.15 4.10
N TRP A 289 2.90 -16.28 4.28
CA TRP A 289 2.82 -15.17 5.23
C TRP A 289 2.88 -13.88 4.44
N GLU A 290 1.90 -13.01 4.66
CA GLU A 290 1.82 -11.70 4.01
C GLU A 290 1.83 -10.63 5.07
N ALA A 291 2.46 -9.49 4.77
CA ALA A 291 2.39 -8.33 5.65
C ALA A 291 2.49 -7.02 4.89
N LEU A 292 1.91 -5.99 5.50
CA LEU A 292 2.29 -4.61 5.30
C LEU A 292 3.31 -4.23 6.36
N LEU A 293 4.50 -3.85 5.93
CA LEU A 293 5.59 -3.33 6.74
C LEU A 293 5.66 -1.80 6.62
N ASP A 294 6.14 -1.14 7.67
CA ASP A 294 6.63 0.23 7.54
C ASP A 294 8.09 0.25 7.04
N HIS A 295 8.64 1.46 6.81
CA HIS A 295 10.00 1.65 6.30
C HIS A 295 11.11 1.12 7.24
N GLN A 296 10.79 0.80 8.50
CA GLN A 296 11.73 0.23 9.47
C GLN A 296 11.63 -1.31 9.51
N GLY A 297 10.71 -1.88 8.74
CA GLY A 297 10.45 -3.31 8.71
C GLY A 297 9.51 -3.77 9.83
N ASN A 298 8.83 -2.87 10.54
CA ASN A 298 7.86 -3.26 11.55
C ASN A 298 6.55 -3.69 10.89
N ILE A 299 5.94 -4.74 11.41
CA ILE A 299 4.67 -5.27 10.91
C ILE A 299 3.53 -4.34 11.33
N ARG A 300 2.77 -3.84 10.35
CA ARG A 300 1.57 -3.03 10.56
C ARG A 300 0.30 -3.86 10.51
N ILE A 301 0.30 -4.84 9.61
CA ILE A 301 -0.70 -5.91 9.55
C ILE A 301 -0.09 -7.13 8.88
N GLU A 302 -0.53 -8.33 9.29
CA GLU A 302 -0.11 -9.60 8.70
C GLU A 302 -1.30 -10.55 8.50
N ALA A 303 -1.15 -11.47 7.56
CA ALA A 303 -2.02 -12.63 7.37
C ALA A 303 -1.20 -13.89 7.07
N MET A 304 -1.80 -15.04 7.38
CA MET A 304 -1.16 -16.34 7.23
C MET A 304 -2.12 -17.35 6.65
N GLN A 305 -1.65 -18.09 5.66
CA GLN A 305 -2.38 -19.17 5.01
C GLN A 305 -1.48 -20.40 4.84
N CYS A 306 -2.09 -21.58 4.75
CA CYS A 306 -1.35 -22.84 4.63
C CYS A 306 -2.16 -23.87 3.84
N ASN A 307 -2.17 -23.79 2.50
CA ASN A 307 -2.77 -24.79 1.58
C ASN A 307 -4.06 -25.49 2.09
N GLY A 308 -5.03 -24.74 2.60
CA GLY A 308 -6.32 -25.26 3.09
C GLY A 308 -6.30 -25.91 4.48
N LEU A 309 -5.18 -25.85 5.21
CA LEU A 309 -5.04 -26.32 6.59
C LEU A 309 -5.28 -25.18 7.57
N VAL A 310 -5.90 -25.53 8.71
CA VAL A 310 -6.05 -24.61 9.84
C VAL A 310 -4.72 -24.54 10.60
N ILE A 311 -4.11 -23.36 10.62
CA ILE A 311 -2.89 -23.10 11.38
C ILE A 311 -3.24 -22.91 12.87
N ARG A 312 -2.59 -23.66 13.75
CA ARG A 312 -2.80 -23.57 15.21
C ARG A 312 -2.31 -22.23 15.75
N LYS A 313 -2.85 -21.78 16.89
CA LYS A 313 -2.51 -20.47 17.46
C LYS A 313 -1.02 -20.34 17.80
N GLU A 314 -0.44 -21.38 18.39
CA GLU A 314 0.97 -21.43 18.75
C GLU A 314 1.86 -21.38 17.50
N GLU A 315 1.47 -22.12 16.46
CA GLU A 315 2.18 -22.15 15.18
C GLU A 315 2.09 -20.83 14.42
N LYS A 316 0.95 -20.12 14.49
CA LYS A 316 0.83 -18.76 13.95
C LYS A 316 1.81 -17.81 14.63
N LYS A 317 1.96 -17.91 15.95
CA LYS A 317 2.91 -17.09 16.69
C LYS A 317 4.34 -17.41 16.28
N GLU A 318 4.72 -18.68 16.23
CA GLU A 318 6.05 -19.10 15.75
C GLU A 318 6.34 -18.59 14.33
N LEU A 319 5.33 -18.64 13.45
CA LEU A 319 5.43 -18.17 12.08
C LEU A 319 5.61 -16.65 12.00
N SER A 320 4.84 -15.88 12.78
CA SER A 320 4.95 -14.42 12.88
C SER A 320 6.33 -14.02 13.38
N ASP A 321 6.76 -14.60 14.51
CA ASP A 321 8.06 -14.31 15.13
C ASP A 321 9.20 -14.61 14.14
N PHE A 322 9.11 -15.69 13.35
CA PHE A 322 10.10 -16.02 12.32
C PHE A 322 10.09 -15.02 11.17
N ALA A 323 8.91 -14.69 10.63
CA ALA A 323 8.76 -13.79 9.49
C ALA A 323 9.20 -12.36 9.84
N GLU A 324 8.86 -11.86 11.02
CA GLU A 324 9.31 -10.57 11.55
C GLU A 324 10.84 -10.51 11.59
N GLN A 325 11.49 -11.53 12.17
CA GLN A 325 12.96 -11.58 12.24
C GLN A 325 13.60 -11.66 10.85
N ALA A 326 12.96 -12.33 9.89
CA ALA A 326 13.41 -12.34 8.51
C ALA A 326 13.31 -10.94 7.88
N CYS A 327 12.16 -10.27 8.02
CA CYS A 327 11.93 -8.90 7.52
C CYS A 327 12.94 -7.91 8.10
N LEU A 328 13.17 -7.91 9.42
CA LEU A 328 14.15 -7.03 10.06
C LEU A 328 15.57 -7.23 9.51
N ARG A 329 15.98 -8.47 9.21
CA ARG A 329 17.28 -8.76 8.59
C ARG A 329 17.37 -8.22 7.16
N LEU A 330 16.30 -8.39 6.37
CA LEU A 330 16.24 -7.88 5.01
C LEU A 330 16.24 -6.35 4.99
N THR A 331 15.46 -5.69 5.86
CA THR A 331 15.42 -4.23 5.98
C THR A 331 16.77 -3.66 6.38
N LYS A 332 17.46 -4.29 7.35
CA LYS A 332 18.84 -3.92 7.70
C LYS A 332 19.82 -4.05 6.53
N ALA A 333 19.53 -4.94 5.57
CA ALA A 333 20.32 -5.12 4.36
C ALA A 333 19.90 -4.19 3.20
N GLY A 334 19.07 -3.16 3.46
CA GLY A 334 18.66 -2.15 2.49
C GLY A 334 17.40 -2.50 1.71
N TRP A 335 16.56 -3.40 2.23
CA TRP A 335 15.23 -3.64 1.67
C TRP A 335 14.25 -2.61 2.21
N SER A 336 13.66 -1.80 1.33
CA SER A 336 12.46 -1.02 1.65
C SER A 336 11.31 -1.55 0.80
N CYS A 337 10.29 -2.10 1.46
CA CYS A 337 9.04 -2.45 0.79
C CYS A 337 7.87 -2.34 1.78
N SER A 338 6.71 -1.94 1.28
CA SER A 338 5.48 -1.94 2.07
C SER A 338 4.88 -3.35 2.12
N PHE A 339 4.55 -3.96 0.97
CA PHE A 339 3.94 -5.29 0.95
C PHE A 339 4.96 -6.39 0.69
N VAL A 340 4.93 -7.40 1.55
CA VAL A 340 5.70 -8.63 1.41
C VAL A 340 4.76 -9.83 1.36
N HIS A 341 5.06 -10.73 0.43
CA HIS A 341 4.51 -12.07 0.38
C HIS A 341 5.67 -13.06 0.55
N MET A 342 5.65 -13.83 1.63
CA MET A 342 6.73 -14.74 2.05
C MET A 342 6.24 -16.19 2.04
N LEU A 343 6.97 -17.02 1.30
CA LEU A 343 6.70 -18.45 1.20
C LEU A 343 7.60 -19.23 2.14
N LEU A 344 6.99 -20.04 2.98
CA LEU A 344 7.61 -20.63 4.16
C LEU A 344 7.34 -22.12 4.22
N VAL A 345 8.33 -22.86 4.69
CA VAL A 345 8.22 -24.30 4.91
C VAL A 345 8.65 -24.61 6.34
N LYS A 346 7.84 -25.40 7.05
CA LYS A 346 8.18 -25.89 8.39
C LYS A 346 8.91 -27.23 8.29
N GLN A 347 10.20 -27.24 8.66
CA GLN A 347 11.03 -28.44 8.74
C GLN A 347 11.15 -28.88 10.19
N GLN A 348 10.47 -29.97 10.57
CA GLN A 348 10.45 -30.50 11.95
C GLN A 348 10.05 -29.46 13.00
N SER A 349 11.03 -28.73 13.55
CA SER A 349 10.90 -27.69 14.59
C SER A 349 11.48 -26.33 14.17
N SER A 350 11.81 -26.15 12.89
CA SER A 350 12.41 -24.92 12.36
C SER A 350 11.70 -24.44 11.09
N TRP A 351 11.69 -23.12 10.90
CA TRP A 351 11.15 -22.48 9.71
C TRP A 351 12.25 -22.15 8.72
N ALA A 352 11.92 -22.24 7.43
CA ALA A 352 12.81 -21.86 6.35
C ALA A 352 12.05 -21.13 5.24
N VAL A 353 12.69 -20.13 4.66
CA VAL A 353 12.15 -19.34 3.55
C VAL A 353 12.36 -20.07 2.23
N LEU A 354 11.28 -20.27 1.50
CA LEU A 354 11.31 -20.76 0.13
C LEU A 354 11.53 -19.60 -0.86
N ASP A 355 10.72 -18.55 -0.76
CA ASP A 355 10.86 -17.36 -1.60
C ASP A 355 10.20 -16.15 -0.94
N ILE A 356 10.51 -14.96 -1.45
CA ILE A 356 9.82 -13.71 -1.10
C ILE A 356 9.44 -12.97 -2.38
N HIS A 357 8.30 -12.31 -2.32
CA HIS A 357 7.72 -11.48 -3.37
C HIS A 357 7.35 -10.12 -2.77
N THR A 358 7.42 -9.08 -3.59
CA THR A 358 7.19 -7.69 -3.16
C THR A 358 6.22 -7.02 -4.11
N GLY A 359 5.28 -6.26 -3.58
CA GLY A 359 4.28 -5.58 -4.40
C GLY A 359 2.88 -5.82 -3.91
N ALA A 360 1.99 -4.90 -4.23
CA ALA A 360 0.58 -4.98 -3.87
C ALA A 360 -0.14 -6.04 -4.72
N ASP A 361 0.36 -6.30 -5.93
CA ASP A 361 -0.21 -7.26 -6.88
C ASP A 361 -0.11 -8.73 -6.44
N CYS A 362 0.84 -9.06 -5.56
CA CYS A 362 1.02 -10.39 -4.99
C CYS A 362 0.31 -10.58 -3.63
N CYS A 363 -0.32 -9.55 -3.07
CA CYS A 363 -0.76 -9.55 -1.67
C CYS A 363 -2.28 -9.69 -1.50
N HIS A 364 -2.73 -10.80 -0.93
CA HIS A 364 -4.14 -11.09 -0.67
C HIS A 364 -4.74 -10.23 0.44
N LEU A 365 -3.92 -9.72 1.36
CA LEU A 365 -4.32 -8.80 2.44
C LEU A 365 -5.19 -7.63 1.98
N LEU A 366 -4.95 -7.13 0.76
CA LEU A 366 -5.68 -6.00 0.16
C LEU A 366 -7.18 -6.29 -0.01
N HIS A 367 -7.57 -7.56 -0.12
CA HIS A 367 -8.95 -7.97 -0.34
C HIS A 367 -9.69 -8.28 0.97
N GLU A 368 -8.96 -8.57 2.05
CA GLU A 368 -9.54 -9.08 3.30
C GLU A 368 -9.59 -8.05 4.42
N THR A 369 -8.78 -6.98 4.34
CA THR A 369 -8.61 -6.04 5.45
C THR A 369 -9.28 -4.69 5.16
N GLN A 370 -10.21 -4.30 6.04
CA GLN A 370 -10.76 -2.95 6.05
C GLN A 370 -9.68 -1.92 6.43
N ASP A 371 -9.62 -0.80 5.71
CA ASP A 371 -8.69 0.33 5.94
C ASP A 371 -7.20 0.11 5.63
N ILE A 372 -6.81 -1.02 5.03
CA ILE A 372 -5.41 -1.32 4.68
C ILE A 372 -4.76 -0.26 3.77
N TYR A 373 -5.53 0.35 2.86
CA TYR A 373 -5.04 1.41 1.98
C TYR A 373 -4.66 2.69 2.73
N GLN A 374 -5.36 3.00 3.84
CA GLN A 374 -5.00 4.16 4.66
C GLN A 374 -3.72 3.87 5.44
N LEU A 375 -3.65 2.69 6.07
CA LEU A 375 -2.46 2.26 6.80
C LEU A 375 -1.23 2.26 5.90
N TRP A 376 -1.40 1.82 4.65
CA TRP A 376 -0.35 1.84 3.65
C TRP A 376 0.06 3.25 3.23
N ALA A 377 -0.91 4.12 2.94
CA ALA A 377 -0.64 5.53 2.63
C ALA A 377 0.13 6.23 3.75
N ASP A 378 -0.24 5.96 5.01
CA ASP A 378 0.45 6.53 6.17
C ASP A 378 1.91 6.06 6.26
N CYS A 379 2.17 4.76 6.03
CA CYS A 379 3.54 4.22 6.03
C CYS A 379 4.42 4.87 4.96
N ILE A 380 3.86 5.08 3.76
CA ILE A 380 4.56 5.73 2.64
C ILE A 380 4.79 7.21 2.94
N CYS A 381 3.81 7.92 3.52
CA CYS A 381 4.00 9.30 3.93
C CYS A 381 5.11 9.43 4.99
N GLU A 382 5.14 8.54 5.98
CA GLU A 382 6.19 8.50 7.02
C GLU A 382 7.58 8.23 6.42
N GLU A 383 7.67 7.34 5.43
CA GLU A 383 8.92 7.07 4.70
C GLU A 383 9.42 8.30 3.93
N MET A 384 8.54 8.98 3.19
CA MET A 384 8.88 10.20 2.46
C MET A 384 9.30 11.34 3.40
N GLU A 385 8.63 11.49 4.54
CA GLU A 385 8.96 12.47 5.57
C GLU A 385 10.37 12.23 6.13
N GLN A 386 10.70 11.00 6.51
CA GLN A 386 12.03 10.65 6.99
C GLN A 386 13.11 10.87 5.91
N ALA A 387 12.79 10.54 4.66
CA ALA A 387 13.68 10.71 3.53
C ALA A 387 14.04 12.19 3.28
N LEU A 388 13.14 13.13 3.59
CA LEU A 388 13.41 14.57 3.55
C LEU A 388 14.35 15.01 4.66
N ASP A 389 14.10 14.59 5.91
CA ASP A 389 14.93 14.96 7.06
C ASP A 389 16.39 14.54 6.88
N THR A 390 16.62 13.39 6.23
CA THR A 390 17.98 12.89 5.94
C THR A 390 18.69 13.63 4.79
N GLN A 391 17.98 14.41 3.97
CA GLN A 391 18.58 15.20 2.89
C GLN A 391 19.00 16.62 3.32
N GLU A 392 18.45 17.13 4.43
CA GLU A 392 18.76 18.45 4.96
C GLU A 392 20.03 18.48 5.84
N HIS A 393 20.63 17.31 6.10
CA HIS A 393 21.87 17.10 6.85
C HIS A 393 22.97 16.52 5.94
#